data_AF-A0A496Y6J1-F1
#
_entry.id   AF-A0A496Y6J1-F1
#
_cell.length_a   1.000
_cell.length_b   1.000
_cell.length_c   1.000
_cell.angle_alpha   90.00
_cell.angle_beta   90.00
_cell.angle_gamma   90.00
#
_symmetry.space_group_name_H-M   'P 1'
#
loop_
_entity.id
_entity.type
_entity.pdbx_description
1 polymer ?
#
loop_
_entity_poly.entity_id
_entity_poly.type
_entity_poly.pdbx_seq_one_letter_code
_entity_poly.pdbx_strand_id
1 'polypeptide(L)'
;MQCPYCRKSFDPREAVAEAEWYDIISLIPEFGPYSKLVMEYCELFGVTPLRIKSKKLLRLLREAAVLFRNESFKFHKRQYRISRTGIAEALRTVCNKHFETPLENHNYLKKVMIGISEREQREEGIRREKELRRKEASIMAGVREESITADEYKRRAGIESLAAMVGKDM
;
A
#
# COMPACT_ATOMS: atom_id res chain seq x y z
N MET A 1 -12.16 -31.44 22.82
CA MET A 1 -10.92 -31.51 23.63
C MET A 1 -11.06 -30.57 24.83
N GLN A 2 -10.15 -30.59 25.80
CA GLN A 2 -10.14 -29.62 26.92
C GLN A 2 -8.93 -28.70 26.83
N CYS A 3 -9.13 -27.41 27.09
CA CYS A 3 -8.03 -26.46 27.16
C CYS A 3 -7.15 -26.78 28.39
N PRO A 4 -5.81 -26.95 28.24
CA PRO A 4 -4.94 -27.29 29.37
C PRO A 4 -4.88 -26.18 30.44
N TYR A 5 -5.20 -24.94 30.08
CA TYR A 5 -5.15 -23.79 30.98
C TYR A 5 -6.47 -23.57 31.75
N CYS A 6 -7.61 -23.57 31.08
CA CYS A 6 -8.91 -23.25 31.70
C CYS A 6 -9.86 -24.44 31.83
N ARG A 7 -9.45 -25.63 31.35
CA ARG A 7 -10.22 -26.90 31.36
C ARG A 7 -11.59 -26.88 30.69
N LYS A 8 -11.98 -25.77 30.06
CA LYS A 8 -13.21 -25.69 29.26
C LYS A 8 -13.13 -26.64 28.08
N SER A 9 -14.24 -27.34 27.81
CA SER A 9 -14.42 -28.14 26.60
C SER A 9 -14.58 -27.23 25.39
N PHE A 10 -13.89 -27.56 24.30
CA PHE A 10 -14.06 -26.86 23.03
C PHE A 10 -13.92 -27.84 21.85
N ASP A 11 -14.52 -27.47 20.71
CA ASP A 11 -14.31 -28.14 19.43
C ASP A 11 -13.02 -27.57 18.77
N PRO A 12 -11.99 -28.40 18.53
CA PRO A 12 -10.79 -27.97 17.81
C PRO A 12 -11.06 -27.33 16.45
N ARG A 13 -12.13 -27.75 15.76
CA ARG A 13 -12.51 -27.18 14.45
C ARG A 13 -12.99 -25.74 14.58
N GLU A 14 -13.80 -25.48 15.61
CA GLU A 14 -14.28 -24.13 15.92
C GLU A 14 -13.11 -23.21 16.32
N ALA A 15 -12.20 -23.70 17.16
CA ALA A 15 -11.03 -22.93 17.57
C ALA A 15 -10.11 -22.56 16.38
N VAL A 16 -9.92 -23.47 15.41
CA VAL A 16 -9.15 -23.16 14.19
C VAL A 16 -9.87 -22.12 13.33
N ALA A 17 -11.19 -22.26 13.15
CA ALA A 17 -11.98 -21.30 12.38
C ALA A 17 -11.94 -19.90 13.03
N GLU A 18 -12.03 -19.82 14.35
CA GLU A 18 -11.91 -18.58 15.12
C GLU A 18 -10.52 -17.93 14.94
N ALA A 19 -9.45 -18.71 15.02
CA ALA A 19 -8.09 -18.23 14.75
C ALA A 19 -7.94 -17.68 13.32
N GLU A 20 -8.50 -18.36 12.31
CA GLU A 20 -8.51 -17.87 10.93
C GLU A 20 -9.25 -16.54 10.79
N TRP A 21 -10.33 -16.32 11.55
CA TRP A 21 -11.07 -15.06 11.56
C TRP A 21 -10.28 -13.92 12.20
N TYR A 22 -9.58 -14.17 13.30
CA TYR A 22 -8.67 -13.19 13.89
C TYR A 22 -7.58 -12.76 12.90
N ASP A 23 -7.00 -13.72 12.18
CA ASP A 23 -6.02 -13.44 11.13
C ASP A 23 -6.63 -12.60 10.00
N ILE A 24 -7.85 -12.91 9.54
CA ILE A 24 -8.56 -12.14 8.52
C ILE A 24 -8.75 -10.69 8.99
N ILE A 25 -9.23 -10.48 10.21
CA ILE A 25 -9.46 -9.15 10.78
C ILE A 25 -8.15 -8.36 10.86
N SER A 26 -7.05 -9.02 11.24
CA SER A 26 -5.72 -8.40 11.34
C SER A 26 -5.17 -7.92 10.00
N LEU A 27 -5.61 -8.50 8.88
CA LEU A 27 -5.15 -8.12 7.54
C LEU A 27 -5.91 -6.92 6.97
N ILE A 28 -7.13 -6.65 7.44
CA ILE A 28 -7.99 -5.58 6.90
C ILE A 28 -7.28 -4.21 6.88
N PRO A 29 -6.56 -3.79 7.95
CA PRO A 29 -5.86 -2.52 7.96
C PRO A 29 -4.77 -2.39 6.89
N GLU A 30 -4.16 -3.49 6.44
CA GLU A 30 -3.09 -3.45 5.43
C GLU A 30 -3.57 -2.87 4.09
N PHE A 31 -4.86 -2.99 3.80
CA PHE A 31 -5.47 -2.49 2.57
C PHE A 31 -5.91 -1.02 2.66
N GLY A 32 -6.08 -0.50 3.88
CA GLY A 32 -6.57 0.85 4.14
C GLY A 32 -7.90 1.13 3.42
N PRO A 33 -7.98 2.19 2.57
CA PRO A 33 -9.23 2.54 1.88
C PRO A 33 -9.66 1.51 0.82
N TYR A 34 -8.80 0.55 0.47
CA TYR A 34 -9.08 -0.45 -0.57
C TYR A 34 -9.63 -1.77 -0.01
N SER A 35 -9.86 -1.88 1.30
CA SER A 35 -10.33 -3.11 1.95
C SER A 35 -11.59 -3.70 1.30
N LYS A 36 -12.60 -2.86 1.04
CA LYS A 36 -13.84 -3.29 0.37
C LYS A 36 -13.57 -3.87 -1.02
N LEU A 37 -12.69 -3.24 -1.80
CA LEU A 37 -12.35 -3.68 -3.15
C LEU A 37 -11.60 -5.03 -3.15
N VAL A 38 -10.74 -5.24 -2.16
CA VAL A 38 -10.04 -6.52 -1.99
C VAL A 38 -11.03 -7.64 -1.61
N MET A 39 -12.03 -7.34 -0.78
CA MET A 39 -13.10 -8.29 -0.45
C MET A 39 -13.92 -8.67 -1.67
N GLU A 40 -14.37 -7.68 -2.45
CA GLU A 40 -15.07 -7.90 -3.73
C GLU A 40 -14.22 -8.75 -4.70
N TYR A 41 -12.92 -8.50 -4.76
CA TYR A 41 -12.00 -9.32 -5.55
C TYR A 41 -11.94 -10.78 -5.05
N CYS A 42 -11.98 -11.01 -3.74
CA CYS A 42 -12.01 -12.36 -3.18
C CYS A 42 -13.31 -13.11 -3.51
N GLU A 43 -14.43 -12.40 -3.68
CA GLU A 43 -15.71 -12.99 -4.07
C GLU A 43 -15.65 -13.62 -5.47
N LEU A 44 -14.83 -13.08 -6.37
CA LEU A 44 -14.59 -13.66 -7.70
C LEU A 44 -14.01 -15.09 -7.64
N PHE A 45 -13.42 -15.50 -6.52
CA PHE A 45 -12.94 -16.87 -6.30
C PHE A 45 -14.03 -17.79 -5.75
N GLY A 46 -15.30 -17.35 -5.72
CA GLY A 46 -16.41 -18.11 -5.17
C GLY A 46 -16.43 -18.18 -3.65
N VAL A 47 -15.76 -17.23 -2.98
CA VAL A 47 -15.88 -17.03 -1.53
C VAL A 47 -17.02 -16.03 -1.31
N THR A 48 -18.23 -16.52 -1.04
CA THR A 48 -19.39 -15.64 -0.82
C THR A 48 -19.75 -15.56 0.67
N PRO A 49 -20.44 -14.51 1.13
CA PRO A 49 -20.88 -14.38 2.52
C PRO A 49 -21.69 -15.57 3.05
N LEU A 50 -22.42 -16.26 2.16
CA LEU A 50 -23.24 -17.43 2.49
C LEU A 50 -22.45 -18.76 2.50
N ARG A 51 -21.23 -18.77 1.94
CA ARG A 51 -20.36 -19.97 1.84
C ARG A 51 -18.90 -19.59 2.08
N ILE A 52 -18.63 -18.91 3.19
CA ILE A 52 -17.27 -18.47 3.52
C ILE A 52 -16.43 -19.70 3.91
N LYS A 53 -15.45 -20.01 3.07
CA LYS A 53 -14.35 -20.90 3.43
C LYS A 53 -13.23 -20.02 4.00
N SER A 54 -13.23 -19.80 5.31
CA SER A 54 -12.30 -18.93 6.05
C SER A 54 -10.84 -19.16 5.63
N LYS A 55 -10.40 -20.41 5.55
CA LYS A 55 -9.07 -20.79 5.05
C LYS A 55 -8.76 -20.27 3.63
N LYS A 56 -9.73 -20.37 2.71
CA LYS A 56 -9.56 -19.88 1.33
C LYS A 56 -9.51 -18.36 1.30
N LEU A 57 -10.40 -17.70 2.03
CA LEU A 57 -10.44 -16.25 2.17
C LEU A 57 -9.13 -15.71 2.74
N LEU A 58 -8.66 -16.30 3.85
CA LEU A 58 -7.41 -15.94 4.50
C LEU A 58 -6.22 -16.08 3.55
N ARG A 59 -6.15 -17.17 2.77
CA ARG A 59 -5.11 -17.34 1.74
C ARG A 59 -5.14 -16.20 0.71
N LEU A 60 -6.32 -15.90 0.14
CA LEU A 60 -6.46 -14.84 -0.86
C LEU A 60 -6.09 -13.46 -0.29
N LEU A 61 -6.52 -13.16 0.93
CA LEU A 61 -6.19 -11.91 1.60
C LEU A 61 -4.70 -11.80 1.90
N ARG A 62 -4.03 -12.87 2.34
CA ARG A 62 -2.57 -12.87 2.52
C ARG A 62 -1.83 -12.63 1.20
N GLU A 63 -2.27 -13.25 0.11
CA GLU A 63 -1.69 -13.03 -1.22
C GLU A 63 -1.87 -11.57 -1.67
N ALA A 64 -3.06 -10.98 -1.47
CA ALA A 64 -3.32 -9.57 -1.75
C ALA A 64 -2.51 -8.62 -0.85
N ALA A 65 -2.40 -8.93 0.44
CA ALA A 65 -1.63 -8.17 1.42
C ALA A 65 -0.16 -8.09 1.05
N VAL A 66 0.43 -9.20 0.59
CA VAL A 66 1.79 -9.23 0.05
C VAL A 66 1.95 -8.30 -1.15
N LEU A 67 0.96 -8.22 -2.05
CA LEU A 67 1.00 -7.27 -3.18
C LEU A 67 1.01 -5.81 -2.70
N PHE A 68 0.13 -5.45 -1.76
CA PHE A 68 0.03 -4.09 -1.23
C PHE A 68 1.23 -3.65 -0.39
N ARG A 69 1.88 -4.58 0.33
CA ARG A 69 3.08 -4.30 1.12
C ARG A 69 4.33 -4.17 0.26
N ASN A 70 4.49 -5.04 -0.73
CA ASN A 70 5.71 -5.09 -1.53
C ASN A 70 5.70 -4.15 -2.73
N GLU A 71 4.52 -3.65 -3.12
CA GLU A 71 4.33 -2.81 -4.32
C GLU A 71 5.01 -3.40 -5.56
N SER A 72 5.01 -4.74 -5.63
CA SER A 72 5.67 -5.49 -6.67
C SER A 72 5.15 -6.92 -6.75
N PHE A 73 5.28 -7.51 -7.93
CA PHE A 73 4.84 -8.89 -8.19
C PHE A 73 5.75 -9.58 -9.22
N LYS A 74 5.74 -10.92 -9.20
CA LYS A 74 6.46 -11.75 -10.17
C LYS A 74 5.49 -12.42 -11.14
N PHE A 75 5.82 -12.37 -12.43
CA PHE A 75 5.12 -13.04 -13.51
C PHE A 75 6.11 -13.44 -14.62
N HIS A 76 6.08 -14.69 -15.07
CA HIS A 76 6.98 -15.21 -16.12
C HIS A 76 8.47 -14.88 -15.89
N LYS A 77 8.98 -15.17 -14.69
CA LYS A 77 10.37 -14.89 -14.25
C LYS A 77 10.78 -13.40 -14.21
N ARG A 78 9.88 -12.48 -14.52
CA ARG A 78 10.11 -11.03 -14.42
C ARG A 78 9.44 -10.47 -13.17
N GLN A 79 10.11 -9.51 -12.53
CA GLN A 79 9.56 -8.73 -11.42
C GLN A 79 9.08 -7.37 -11.93
N TYR A 80 7.89 -6.98 -11.51
CA TYR A 80 7.22 -5.73 -11.89
C TYR A 80 6.99 -4.91 -10.63
N ARG A 81 7.24 -3.60 -10.69
CA ARG A 81 6.91 -2.64 -9.63
C ARG A 81 5.60 -1.93 -9.98
N ILE A 82 4.73 -1.74 -9.01
CA ILE A 82 3.42 -1.12 -9.20
C ILE A 82 3.00 -0.44 -7.90
N SER A 83 2.49 0.79 -8.01
CA SER A 83 2.02 1.56 -6.87
C SER A 83 0.78 0.93 -6.22
N ARG A 84 0.50 1.26 -4.95
CA ARG A 84 -0.76 0.87 -4.28
C ARG A 84 -2.00 1.31 -5.05
N THR A 85 -1.96 2.51 -5.65
CA THR A 85 -3.04 3.03 -6.51
C THR A 85 -3.20 2.21 -7.78
N GLY A 86 -2.10 1.78 -8.40
CA GLY A 86 -2.11 0.91 -9.58
C GLY A 86 -2.63 -0.50 -9.26
N ILE A 87 -2.31 -1.05 -8.08
CA ILE A 87 -2.91 -2.30 -7.60
C ILE A 87 -4.43 -2.14 -7.45
N ALA A 88 -4.89 -1.05 -6.82
CA ALA A 88 -6.31 -0.78 -6.66
C ALA A 88 -7.02 -0.60 -8.02
N GLU A 89 -6.41 0.10 -8.98
CA GLU A 89 -6.93 0.21 -10.34
C GLU A 89 -7.07 -1.17 -11.00
N ALA A 90 -6.03 -2.01 -10.91
CA ALA A 90 -6.05 -3.34 -11.48
C ALA A 90 -7.17 -4.21 -10.87
N LEU A 91 -7.32 -4.18 -9.54
CA LEU A 91 -8.40 -4.89 -8.85
C LEU A 91 -9.76 -4.41 -9.35
N ARG A 92 -9.96 -3.09 -9.49
CA ARG A 92 -11.22 -2.51 -10.00
C ARG A 92 -11.53 -2.98 -11.42
N THR A 93 -10.53 -3.02 -12.30
CA THR A 93 -10.68 -3.56 -13.66
C THR A 93 -11.08 -5.03 -13.65
N VAL A 94 -10.54 -5.83 -12.72
CA VAL A 94 -10.88 -7.24 -12.60
C VAL A 94 -12.29 -7.43 -12.01
N CYS A 95 -12.66 -6.72 -10.95
CA CYS A 95 -14.00 -6.79 -10.35
C CYS A 95 -15.11 -6.36 -11.31
N ASN A 96 -14.86 -5.37 -12.17
CA ASN A 96 -15.81 -4.93 -13.18
C ASN A 96 -15.99 -5.90 -14.34
N LYS A 97 -15.17 -6.95 -14.44
CA LYS A 97 -15.27 -7.94 -15.51
C LYS A 97 -16.22 -9.07 -15.12
N HIS A 98 -17.09 -9.44 -16.06
CA HIS A 98 -17.90 -10.64 -15.91
C HIS A 98 -17.07 -11.91 -16.15
N PHE A 99 -17.12 -12.85 -15.21
CA PHE A 99 -16.56 -14.18 -15.33
C PHE A 99 -17.68 -15.21 -15.21
N GLU A 100 -17.79 -16.11 -16.18
CA GLU A 100 -18.78 -17.20 -16.16
C GLU A 100 -18.50 -18.21 -15.04
N THR A 101 -17.23 -18.34 -14.66
CA THR A 101 -16.77 -19.27 -13.62
C THR A 101 -15.91 -18.55 -12.59
N PRO A 102 -15.88 -19.02 -11.33
CA PRO A 102 -15.00 -18.46 -10.31
C PRO A 102 -13.53 -18.55 -10.72
N LEU A 103 -12.75 -17.55 -10.34
CA LEU A 103 -11.31 -17.54 -10.56
C LEU A 103 -10.62 -18.66 -9.78
N GLU A 104 -9.68 -19.32 -10.43
CA GLU A 104 -8.83 -20.34 -9.81
C GLU A 104 -7.50 -19.76 -9.29
N ASN A 105 -7.02 -18.69 -9.93
CA ASN A 105 -5.71 -18.09 -9.66
C ASN A 105 -5.67 -16.58 -10.02
N HIS A 106 -4.58 -15.92 -9.67
CA HIS A 106 -4.37 -14.48 -9.87
C HIS A 106 -3.79 -14.12 -11.26
N ASN A 107 -3.72 -15.03 -12.22
CA ASN A 107 -3.03 -14.77 -13.50
C ASN A 107 -3.69 -13.65 -14.31
N TYR A 108 -5.02 -13.56 -14.27
CA TYR A 108 -5.73 -12.47 -14.96
C TYR A 108 -5.40 -11.11 -14.33
N LEU A 109 -5.43 -11.02 -12.99
CA LEU A 109 -5.01 -9.81 -12.27
C LEU A 109 -3.56 -9.43 -12.62
N LYS A 110 -2.63 -10.38 -12.60
CA LYS A 110 -1.23 -10.12 -12.98
C LYS A 110 -1.09 -9.59 -14.40
N LYS A 111 -1.85 -10.11 -15.37
CA LYS A 111 -1.85 -9.60 -16.75
C LYS A 111 -2.33 -8.14 -16.82
N VAL A 112 -3.38 -7.78 -16.08
CA VAL A 112 -3.86 -6.39 -15.99
C VAL A 112 -2.80 -5.49 -15.33
N MET A 113 -2.21 -5.94 -14.23
CA MET A 113 -1.18 -5.19 -13.49
C MET A 113 0.08 -4.92 -14.32
N ILE A 114 0.44 -5.78 -15.28
CA ILE A 114 1.60 -5.55 -16.17
C ILE A 114 1.39 -4.27 -16.98
N GLY A 115 0.23 -4.09 -17.59
CA GLY A 115 -0.06 -2.89 -18.39
C GLY A 115 0.00 -1.61 -17.54
N ILE A 116 -0.51 -1.67 -16.32
CA ILE A 116 -0.47 -0.54 -15.37
C ILE A 116 0.97 -0.27 -14.92
N SER A 117 1.72 -1.32 -14.56
CA SER A 117 3.13 -1.22 -14.14
C SER A 117 4.00 -0.60 -15.22
N GLU A 118 3.84 -1.00 -16.47
CA GLU A 118 4.60 -0.46 -17.60
C GLU A 118 4.25 1.01 -17.88
N ARG A 119 2.97 1.38 -17.69
CA ARG A 119 2.52 2.77 -17.79
C ARG A 119 3.12 3.63 -16.69
N GLU A 120 3.04 3.19 -15.43
CA GLU A 120 3.61 3.91 -14.28
C GLU A 120 5.13 4.12 -14.42
N GLN A 121 5.86 3.09 -14.86
CA GLN A 121 7.30 3.20 -15.08
C GLN A 121 7.65 4.20 -16.19
N ARG A 122 6.86 4.24 -17.27
CA ARG A 122 7.04 5.21 -18.36
C ARG A 122 6.78 6.64 -17.88
N GLU A 123 5.69 6.86 -17.16
CA GLU A 123 5.32 8.18 -16.62
C GLU A 123 6.34 8.68 -15.60
N GLU A 124 6.83 7.78 -14.73
CA GLU A 124 7.88 8.10 -13.78
C GLU A 124 9.20 8.46 -14.48
N GLY A 125 9.57 7.73 -15.54
CA GLY A 125 10.73 8.06 -16.36
C GLY A 125 10.67 9.46 -16.95
N ILE A 126 9.53 9.81 -17.57
CA ILE A 126 9.29 11.15 -18.13
C ILE A 126 9.34 12.23 -17.04
N ARG A 127 8.75 11.97 -15.86
CA ARG A 127 8.75 12.92 -14.75
C ARG A 127 10.17 13.16 -14.22
N ARG A 128 10.95 12.10 -14.02
CA ARG A 128 12.35 12.20 -13.58
C ARG A 128 13.20 12.94 -14.59
N GLU A 129 13.03 12.67 -15.88
CA GLU A 129 13.76 13.39 -16.94
C GLU A 129 13.43 14.88 -16.95
N LYS A 130 12.15 15.25 -16.83
CA LYS A 130 11.74 16.66 -16.73
C LYS A 130 12.30 17.33 -15.48
N GLU A 131 12.33 16.62 -14.35
CA GLU A 131 12.89 17.15 -13.10
C GLU A 131 14.41 17.36 -13.20
N LEU A 132 15.14 16.41 -13.80
CA LEU A 132 16.57 16.55 -14.04
C LEU A 132 16.87 17.74 -14.96
N ARG A 133 16.16 17.87 -16.09
CA ARG A 133 16.31 19.02 -16.99
C ARG A 133 15.99 20.35 -16.30
N ARG A 134 15.00 20.39 -15.41
CA ARG A 134 14.70 21.60 -14.60
C ARG A 134 15.83 21.93 -13.63
N LYS A 135 16.41 20.93 -12.96
CA LYS A 135 17.55 21.11 -12.05
C LYS A 135 18.78 21.60 -12.83
N GLU A 136 19.09 20.99 -13.97
CA GLU A 136 20.18 21.43 -14.85
C GLU A 136 19.97 22.86 -15.35
N ALA A 137 18.76 23.20 -15.80
CA ALA A 137 18.42 24.57 -16.22
C ALA A 137 18.56 25.58 -15.07
N SER A 138 18.17 25.23 -13.84
CA SER A 138 18.33 26.11 -12.67
C SER A 138 19.79 26.33 -12.31
N ILE A 139 20.63 25.28 -12.39
CA ILE A 139 22.07 25.38 -12.14
C ILE A 139 22.74 26.24 -13.23
N MET A 140 22.40 26.02 -14.51
CA MET A 140 22.94 26.82 -15.62
C MET A 140 22.45 28.27 -15.63
N ALA A 141 21.22 28.53 -15.16
CA ALA A 141 20.67 29.87 -15.03
C ALA A 141 21.33 30.69 -13.91
N GLY A 142 22.32 30.14 -13.19
CA GLY A 142 23.05 30.86 -12.15
C GLY A 142 22.23 31.17 -10.91
N VAL A 143 21.08 30.51 -10.72
CA VAL A 143 20.35 30.53 -9.45
C VAL A 143 21.17 29.69 -8.47
N ARG A 144 22.21 30.30 -7.90
CA ARG A 144 22.73 29.85 -6.62
C ARG A 144 21.52 29.87 -5.69
N GLU A 145 21.17 28.71 -5.13
CA GLU A 145 20.52 28.72 -3.82
C GLU A 145 21.46 29.54 -2.94
N GLU A 146 21.15 30.83 -2.77
CA GLU A 146 21.77 31.65 -1.75
C GLU A 146 21.48 30.91 -0.47
N SER A 147 22.49 30.18 0.01
CA SER A 147 22.50 29.63 1.35
C SER A 147 22.30 30.82 2.27
N ILE A 148 21.04 31.07 2.65
CA ILE A 148 20.68 32.09 3.62
C ILE A 148 21.53 31.74 4.83
N THR A 149 22.53 32.56 5.09
CA THR A 149 23.42 32.37 6.23
C THR A 149 22.56 32.36 7.49
N ALA A 150 22.97 31.61 8.51
CA ALA A 150 22.18 31.49 9.75
C ALA A 150 21.83 32.86 10.36
N ASP A 151 22.66 33.88 10.14
CA ASP A 151 22.42 35.26 10.59
C ASP A 151 21.37 36.00 9.76
N GLU A 152 21.26 35.73 8.47
CA GLU A 152 20.24 36.31 7.60
C GLU A 152 18.85 35.70 7.85
N TYR A 153 18.81 34.42 8.23
CA TYR A 153 17.60 33.76 8.71
C TYR A 153 17.14 34.35 10.07
N LYS A 154 18.07 34.62 11.00
CA LYS A 154 17.77 35.27 12.29
C LYS A 154 17.19 36.68 12.13
N ARG A 155 17.72 37.47 11.19
CA ARG A 155 17.19 38.82 10.88
C ARG A 155 15.78 38.74 10.29
N ARG A 156 15.54 37.85 9.32
CA ARG A 156 14.21 37.67 8.70
C ARG A 156 13.16 37.11 9.67
N ALA A 157 13.57 36.25 10.60
CA ALA A 157 12.68 35.68 11.61
C ALA A 157 12.44 36.62 12.81
N GLY A 158 13.03 37.82 12.84
CA GLY A 158 12.85 38.79 13.92
C GLY A 158 13.37 38.33 15.29
N ILE A 159 14.30 37.38 15.32
CA ILE A 159 14.75 36.71 16.57
C ILE A 159 15.74 37.57 17.37
N GLU A 160 16.23 38.69 16.82
CA GLU A 160 17.19 39.58 17.49
C GLU A 160 16.69 40.16 18.83
N SER A 161 15.38 40.10 19.13
CA SER A 161 14.78 40.74 20.31
C SER A 161 14.59 39.85 21.56
N LEU A 162 14.76 38.53 21.50
CA LEU A 162 14.47 37.66 22.68
C LEU A 162 15.66 37.53 23.64
N ALA A 163 16.90 37.55 23.13
CA ALA A 163 18.09 37.49 23.98
C ALA A 163 18.38 38.81 24.72
N ALA A 164 17.83 39.94 24.27
CA ALA A 164 17.97 41.24 24.92
C ALA A 164 16.98 41.46 26.09
N MET A 165 15.94 40.64 26.22
CA MET A 165 14.89 40.81 27.24
C MET A 165 15.10 39.98 28.52
N VAL A 166 16.08 39.07 28.59
CA VAL A 166 16.30 38.19 29.77
C VAL A 166 17.27 38.79 30.81
N GLY A 167 17.77 40.01 30.58
CA GLY A 167 18.79 40.65 31.44
C GLY A 167 18.35 41.88 32.22
N LYS A 168 17.06 42.22 32.25
CA LYS A 168 16.61 43.49 32.85
C LYS A 168 15.36 43.32 33.71
N ASP A 169 15.52 42.60 34.82
CA ASP A 169 14.70 42.76 36.02
C ASP A 169 15.60 42.54 37.25
N MET A 170 16.15 43.64 37.76
CA MET A 170 16.49 43.87 39.17
C MET A 170 15.63 45.03 39.65
#